data_AF-A0A328S1X1-F1
#
_entry.id   AF-A0A328S1X1-F1
#
_cell.length_a   1.000
_cell.length_b   1.000
_cell.length_c   1.000
_cell.angle_alpha   90.00
_cell.angle_beta   90.00
_cell.angle_gamma   90.00
#
_symmetry.space_group_name_H-M   'P 1'
#
loop_
_entity.id
_entity.type
_entity.pdbx_description
1 polymer ?
#
loop_
_entity_poly.entity_id
_entity_poly.type
_entity_poly.pdbx_seq_one_letter_code
_entity_poly.pdbx_strand_id
1 'polypeptide(L)'
;MVIEMITLILLILIAIPVLYALLKIGSILIKIIFHLFTGWILLILVNFIPGISIPITLLTIIVSGFGGIFGTILLVILYLI
;
A
#
# COMPACT_ATOMS: atom_id res chain seq x y z
N MET A 1 3.96 -9.96 -46.33
CA MET A 1 2.83 -10.72 -45.73
C MET A 1 3.25 -11.79 -44.72
N VAL A 2 3.89 -12.90 -45.09
CA VAL A 2 4.16 -14.00 -44.14
C VAL A 2 5.15 -13.61 -43.03
N ILE A 3 6.24 -12.93 -43.37
CA ILE A 3 7.23 -12.44 -42.39
C ILE A 3 6.60 -11.41 -41.44
N GLU A 4 5.79 -10.49 -41.97
CA GLU A 4 5.07 -9.49 -41.17
C GLU A 4 4.11 -10.16 -40.18
N MET A 5 3.37 -11.20 -40.60
CA MET A 5 2.53 -11.99 -39.71
C MET A 5 3.32 -12.70 -38.61
N ILE A 6 4.46 -13.30 -38.94
CA ILE A 6 5.33 -13.96 -37.95
C ILE A 6 5.87 -12.94 -36.94
N THR A 7 6.31 -11.77 -37.40
CA THR A 7 6.78 -10.70 -36.51
C THR A 7 5.66 -10.16 -35.60
N LEU A 8 4.43 -10.05 -36.12
CA LEU A 8 3.28 -9.61 -35.34
C LEU A 8 2.93 -10.63 -34.25
N ILE A 9 2.94 -11.92 -34.58
CA ILE A 9 2.69 -13.00 -33.62
C ILE A 9 3.76 -13.01 -32.52
N LEU A 10 5.04 -12.85 -32.88
CA LEU A 10 6.14 -12.78 -31.93
C LEU A 10 6.02 -11.55 -31.01
N LEU A 11 5.62 -10.41 -31.57
CA LEU A 11 5.40 -9.18 -30.80
C LEU A 11 4.28 -9.35 -29.79
N ILE A 12 3.14 -9.93 -30.19
CA ILE A 12 2.00 -10.19 -29.31
C ILE A 12 2.39 -11.17 -28.19
N LEU A 13 3.14 -12.22 -28.54
CA LEU A 13 3.62 -13.22 -27.58
C LEU A 13 4.48 -12.61 -26.46
N ILE A 14 5.25 -11.57 -26.75
CA ILE A 14 6.08 -10.85 -25.78
C ILE A 14 5.28 -9.75 -25.07
N ALA A 15 4.41 -9.03 -25.79
CA ALA A 15 3.65 -7.91 -25.24
C ALA A 15 2.67 -8.33 -24.14
N ILE A 16 1.98 -9.46 -24.32
CA ILE A 16 1.01 -9.97 -23.34
C ILE A 16 1.63 -10.23 -21.95
N PRO A 17 2.73 -11.01 -21.81
CA PRO A 17 3.32 -11.27 -20.50
C PRO A 17 3.93 -10.00 -19.88
N VAL A 18 4.49 -9.09 -20.68
CA VAL A 18 5.01 -7.80 -20.19
C VAL A 18 3.89 -6.94 -19.62
N LEU A 19 2.77 -6.81 -20.33
CA LEU A 19 1.59 -6.07 -19.86
C LEU A 19 0.99 -6.71 -18.60
N TYR A 20 0.90 -8.04 -18.57
CA TYR A 20 0.41 -8.77 -17.39
C TYR A 20 1.29 -8.54 -16.15
N ALA A 21 2.62 -8.56 -16.31
CA ALA A 21 3.56 -8.25 -15.23
C ALA A 21 3.39 -6.81 -14.73
N LEU A 22 3.21 -5.85 -15.66
CA LEU A 22 2.98 -4.43 -15.33
C LEU A 22 1.72 -4.24 -14.48
N LEU A 23 0.61 -4.88 -14.88
CA LEU A 23 -0.65 -4.81 -14.14
C LEU A 23 -0.54 -5.44 -12.74
N LYS A 24 0.23 -6.54 -12.62
CA LYS A 24 0.46 -7.20 -11.33
C LYS A 24 1.24 -6.29 -10.38
N ILE A 25 2.25 -5.56 -10.87
CA ILE A 25 3.01 -4.59 -10.07
C ILE A 25 2.12 -3.42 -9.63
N GLY A 26 1.28 -2.90 -10.53
CA GLY A 26 0.30 -1.86 -10.19
C GLY A 26 -0.63 -2.29 -9.06
N SER A 27 -1.07 -3.55 -9.06
CA SER A 27 -1.93 -4.09 -8.00
C SER A 27 -1.24 -4.13 -6.63
N ILE A 28 0.08 -4.31 -6.58
CA ILE A 28 0.85 -4.34 -5.33
C ILE A 28 0.96 -2.92 -4.76
N LEU A 29 1.27 -1.93 -5.61
CA LEU A 29 1.31 -0.52 -5.21
C LEU A 29 -0.03 -0.05 -4.63
N ILE A 30 -1.14 -0.40 -5.28
CA ILE A 30 -2.48 -0.06 -4.78
C ILE A 30 -2.74 -0.71 -3.40
N LYS A 31 -2.35 -1.97 -3.22
CA LYS A 31 -2.48 -2.65 -1.91
C LYS A 31 -1.66 -1.97 -0.82
N ILE A 32 -0.43 -1.56 -1.13
CA ILE A 32 0.44 -0.85 -0.18
C ILE A 32 -0.18 0.49 0.21
N ILE A 33 -0.64 1.27 -0.78
CA ILE A 33 -1.30 2.56 -0.53
C ILE A 33 -2.54 2.36 0.33
N PHE A 34 -3.37 1.36 0.04
CA PHE A 34 -4.55 1.05 0.85
C PHE A 34 -4.18 0.70 2.29
N HIS A 35 -3.15 -0.11 2.50
CA HIS A 35 -2.65 -0.44 3.84
C HIS A 35 -2.11 0.78 4.60
N LEU A 36 -1.42 1.67 3.89
CA LEU A 36 -0.93 2.92 4.46
C LEU A 36 -2.08 3.82 4.93
N PHE A 37 -3.10 3.98 4.07
CA PHE A 37 -4.30 4.74 4.41
C PHE A 37 -5.06 4.14 5.60
N THR A 38 -5.18 2.81 5.69
CA THR A 38 -5.88 2.20 6.83
C THR A 38 -5.16 2.48 8.16
N GLY A 39 -3.83 2.45 8.16
CA GLY A 39 -3.01 2.84 9.32
C GLY A 39 -3.22 4.30 9.74
N TRP A 40 -3.27 5.22 8.79
CA TRP A 40 -3.51 6.63 9.07
C TRP A 40 -4.93 6.90 9.57
N ILE A 41 -5.92 6.26 8.96
CA ILE A 41 -7.31 6.34 9.41
C ILE A 41 -7.42 5.84 10.85
N LEU A 42 -6.79 4.71 11.17
CA LEU A 42 -6.79 4.17 12.53
C LEU A 42 -6.10 5.09 13.53
N LEU A 43 -4.97 5.70 13.18
CA LEU A 43 -4.29 6.68 14.04
C LEU A 43 -5.20 7.87 14.39
N ILE A 44 -5.98 8.34 13.43
CA ILE A 44 -6.97 9.40 13.65
C ILE A 44 -8.13 8.88 14.51
N LEU A 45 -8.64 7.68 14.22
CA LEU A 45 -9.74 7.07 14.97
C LEU A 45 -9.41 6.88 16.45
N VAL A 46 -8.20 6.43 16.75
CA VAL A 46 -7.77 6.23 18.14
C VAL A 46 -7.64 7.56 18.89
N ASN A 47 -7.28 8.65 18.20
CA ASN A 47 -7.27 9.98 18.81
C ASN A 47 -8.66 10.53 19.17
N PHE A 48 -9.75 9.89 18.73
CA PHE A 48 -11.11 10.21 19.21
C PHE A 48 -11.48 9.48 20.50
N ILE A 49 -10.67 8.50 20.94
CA ILE A 49 -10.94 7.77 22.18
C ILE A 49 -10.56 8.66 23.37
N PRO A 50 -11.49 8.92 24.31
CA PRO A 50 -11.18 9.75 25.48
C PRO A 50 -10.05 9.13 26.31
N GLY A 51 -9.06 9.94 26.64
CA GLY A 51 -7.87 9.52 27.39
C GLY A 51 -6.67 9.10 26.53
N ILE A 52 -6.82 8.93 25.21
CA ILE A 52 -5.72 8.64 24.29
C ILE A 52 -5.48 9.84 23.36
N SER A 53 -4.26 10.37 23.37
CA SER A 53 -3.86 11.49 22.50
C SER A 53 -2.47 11.26 21.91
N ILE A 54 -2.42 10.60 20.76
CA ILE A 54 -1.17 10.31 20.05
C ILE A 54 -0.88 11.48 19.10
N PRO A 55 0.26 12.18 19.26
CA PRO A 55 0.58 13.33 18.41
C PRO A 55 0.72 12.92 16.95
N ILE A 56 0.08 13.65 16.04
CA ILE A 56 0.11 13.41 14.60
C ILE A 56 1.38 14.07 14.02
N THR A 57 2.48 13.33 14.06
CA THR A 57 3.79 13.75 13.54
C THR A 57 4.19 12.83 12.40
N LEU A 58 5.23 13.22 11.63
CA LEU A 58 5.72 12.39 10.54
C LEU A 58 6.08 10.97 11.00
N LEU A 59 6.68 10.84 12.19
CA LEU A 59 7.03 9.55 12.78
C LEU A 59 5.81 8.68 13.07
N THR A 60 4.78 9.21 13.72
CA THR A 60 3.58 8.43 14.07
C THR A 60 2.77 8.05 12.83
N ILE A 61 2.73 8.92 11.82
CA ILE A 61 2.13 8.64 10.50
C ILE A 61 2.90 7.52 9.77
N ILE A 62 4.23 7.49 9.83
CA ILE A 62 5.04 6.44 9.20
C ILE A 62 4.84 5.11 9.94
N VAL A 63 4.90 5.12 11.28
CA VAL A 63 4.73 3.91 12.10
C VAL A 63 3.31 3.34 11.94
N SER A 64 2.27 4.18 11.98
CA SER A 64 0.89 3.72 11.77
C SER A 64 0.64 3.33 10.32
N GLY A 65 1.18 4.07 9.34
CA GLY A 65 0.98 3.79 7.92
C GLY A 65 1.64 2.48 7.48
N PHE A 66 2.92 2.28 7.78
CA PHE A 66 3.61 1.05 7.39
C PHE A 66 3.27 -0.14 8.29
N GLY A 67 2.97 0.10 9.57
CA GLY A 67 2.55 -0.93 10.51
C GLY A 67 1.05 -1.24 10.49
N GLY A 68 0.24 -0.44 9.80
CA GLY A 68 -1.22 -0.53 9.74
C GLY A 68 -1.86 -0.56 11.13
N ILE A 69 -2.72 -1.56 11.34
CA ILE A 69 -3.40 -1.81 12.61
C ILE A 69 -2.38 -2.05 13.74
N PHE A 70 -1.38 -2.91 13.51
CA PHE A 70 -0.40 -3.26 14.54
C PHE A 70 0.49 -2.08 14.92
N GLY A 71 0.91 -1.28 13.93
CA GLY A 71 1.65 -0.04 14.18
C GLY A 71 0.84 0.95 14.99
N THR A 72 -0.45 1.07 14.72
CA THR A 72 -1.35 1.94 15.51
C THR A 72 -1.52 1.41 16.94
N ILE A 73 -1.75 0.11 17.13
CA ILE A 73 -1.85 -0.52 18.46
C ILE A 73 -0.55 -0.30 19.25
N LEU A 74 0.61 -0.45 18.61
CA LEU A 74 1.90 -0.21 19.24
C LEU A 74 2.00 1.23 19.75
N LEU A 75 1.58 2.23 18.96
CA LEU A 75 1.58 3.63 19.39
C LEU A 75 0.64 3.87 20.58
N VAL A 76 -0.50 3.18 20.64
CA VAL A 76 -1.41 3.24 21.79
C VAL A 76 -0.77 2.67 23.04
N ILE A 77 -0.16 1.48 22.94
CA ILE A 77 0.54 0.85 24.06
C ILE A 77 1.67 1.76 24.55
N LEU A 78 2.46 2.32 23.63
CA LEU A 78 3.57 3.22 23.96
C LEU A 78 3.09 4.51 24.64
N TYR A 79 1.87 4.95 24.36
CA TYR A 79 1.27 6.11 25.01
C TYR A 79 0.74 5.81 26.42
N LEU A 80 0.33 4.56 26.68
CA LEU A 80 -0.24 4.14 27.97
C LEU A 80 0.81 3.78 29.04
N ILE A 81 2.08 3.60 28.64
CA ILE A 81 3.22 3.29 29.52
C ILE A 81 3.97 4.58 29.84
#